data_AF-A0A7V8D6G0-F1
#
_entry.id   AF-A0A7V8D6G0-F1
#
_cell.length_a   1.000
_cell.length_b   1.000
_cell.length_c   1.000
_cell.angle_alpha   90.00
_cell.angle_beta   90.00
_cell.angle_gamma   90.00
#
_symmetry.space_group_name_H-M   'P 1'
#
loop_
_entity.id
_entity.type
_entity.pdbx_description
1 polymer ?
#
loop_
_entity_poly.entity_id
_entity_poly.type
_entity_poly.pdbx_seq_one_letter_code
_entity_poly.pdbx_strand_id
1 'polypeptide(L)'
;MKNKQLRIMLYLTILSVISFLLMYIMEIPILSLVGMPGFEFLKYDLSEVVAIVAGFIFGPVAGMIVIGLKSILFFFSGKNTTGWVGLAASLTAGLSLVAGATILYRIKQTRINLFIGVIIGALALTVLMLIFNYFIFLPLYGIEANAFWITGLAAFNILKGILSGVFSVILYELLKKRVETFLNK
;
A
#
# COMPACT_ATOMS: atom_id res chain seq x y z
N MET A 1 30.39 2.83 -11.67
CA MET A 1 29.12 2.54 -12.40
C MET A 1 28.52 1.14 -12.12
N LYS A 2 29.30 0.09 -11.82
CA LYS A 2 28.78 -1.28 -11.53
C LYS A 2 27.97 -1.47 -10.22
N ASN A 3 27.69 -0.45 -9.40
CA ASN A 3 27.13 -0.65 -8.05
C ASN A 3 25.89 0.19 -7.69
N LYS A 4 25.25 0.88 -8.64
CA LYS A 4 24.00 1.64 -8.35
C LYS A 4 22.77 0.75 -8.40
N GLN A 5 22.66 -0.10 -9.42
CA GLN A 5 21.55 -1.05 -9.57
C GLN A 5 21.55 -2.09 -8.45
N LEU A 6 22.71 -2.69 -8.16
CA LEU A 6 22.86 -3.62 -7.03
C LEU A 6 22.44 -2.98 -5.71
N ARG A 7 22.89 -1.74 -5.46
CA ARG A 7 22.52 -0.98 -4.27
C ARG A 7 21.01 -0.75 -4.19
N ILE A 8 20.35 -0.34 -5.27
CA ILE A 8 18.89 -0.18 -5.31
C ILE A 8 18.21 -1.52 -5.00
N MET A 9 18.64 -2.63 -5.60
CA MET A 9 18.08 -3.96 -5.31
C MET A 9 18.20 -4.34 -3.83
N LEU A 10 19.34 -4.07 -3.19
CA LEU A 10 19.53 -4.29 -1.76
C LEU A 10 18.55 -3.47 -0.93
N TYR A 11 18.37 -2.19 -1.25
CA TYR A 11 17.39 -1.35 -0.56
C TYR A 11 15.96 -1.83 -0.76
N LEU A 12 15.56 -2.19 -1.99
CA LEU A 12 14.22 -2.72 -2.23
C LEU A 12 13.99 -4.02 -1.46
N THR A 13 15.00 -4.88 -1.36
CA THR A 13 14.92 -6.11 -0.56
C THR A 13 14.70 -5.78 0.91
N ILE A 14 15.52 -4.90 1.50
CA ILE A 14 15.40 -4.49 2.90
C ILE A 14 14.05 -3.83 3.17
N LEU A 15 13.62 -2.91 2.32
CA LEU A 15 12.33 -2.21 2.44
C LEU A 15 11.16 -3.18 2.31
N SER A 16 11.26 -4.20 1.46
CA SER A 16 10.24 -5.26 1.34
C SER A 16 10.13 -6.09 2.60
N VAL A 17 11.26 -6.45 3.22
CA VAL A 17 11.28 -7.19 4.49
C VAL A 17 10.71 -6.32 5.62
N ILE A 18 11.07 -5.03 5.70
CA ILE A 18 10.51 -4.10 6.69
C ILE A 18 9.00 -3.96 6.49
N SER A 19 8.56 -3.77 5.24
CA SER A 19 7.15 -3.67 4.88
C SER A 19 6.38 -4.93 5.30
N PHE A 20 6.92 -6.11 5.01
CA PHE A 20 6.37 -7.39 5.46
C PHE A 20 6.30 -7.49 6.99
N LEU A 21 7.37 -7.16 7.71
CA LEU A 21 7.40 -7.25 9.18
C LEU A 21 6.40 -6.30 9.83
N LEU A 22 6.22 -5.09 9.28
CA LEU A 22 5.20 -4.16 9.75
C LEU A 22 3.79 -4.75 9.60
N MET A 23 3.47 -5.35 8.46
CA MET A 23 2.20 -6.05 8.25
C MET A 23 2.06 -7.27 9.18
N TYR A 24 3.13 -8.03 9.36
CA TYR A 24 3.14 -9.25 10.18
C TYR A 24 2.96 -8.95 11.66
N ILE A 25 3.49 -7.84 12.18
CA ILE A 25 3.41 -7.51 13.60
C ILE A 25 2.18 -6.63 13.90
N MET A 26 1.84 -5.69 13.02
CA MET A 26 0.88 -4.61 13.28
C MET A 26 -0.20 -4.52 12.20
N GLU A 27 -1.09 -5.51 12.18
CA GLU A 27 -2.35 -5.45 11.41
C GLU A 27 -3.53 -5.24 12.37
N ILE A 28 -4.35 -4.22 12.11
CA ILE A 28 -5.44 -3.80 13.00
C ILE A 28 -6.75 -3.77 12.20
N PRO A 29 -7.80 -4.49 12.62
CA PRO A 29 -9.11 -4.45 11.96
C PRO A 29 -9.83 -3.14 12.29
N ILE A 30 -9.48 -2.07 11.58
CA ILE A 30 -9.85 -0.69 11.97
C ILE A 30 -11.36 -0.44 11.96
N LEU A 31 -12.13 -1.12 11.10
CA LEU A 31 -13.59 -0.99 11.06
C LEU A 31 -14.29 -1.71 12.21
N SER A 32 -13.74 -2.83 12.67
CA SER A 32 -14.26 -3.53 13.84
C SER A 32 -14.14 -2.66 15.10
N LEU A 33 -13.12 -1.81 15.19
CA LEU A 33 -12.96 -0.85 16.29
C LEU A 33 -14.03 0.26 16.30
N VAL A 34 -14.62 0.56 15.14
CA VAL A 34 -15.68 1.58 14.98
C VAL A 34 -17.08 0.94 15.02
N GLY A 35 -17.17 -0.36 15.34
CA GLY A 35 -18.45 -1.06 15.54
C GLY A 35 -19.14 -1.52 14.26
N MET A 36 -18.41 -1.67 13.14
CA MET A 36 -18.93 -2.33 11.93
C MET A 36 -18.56 -3.83 11.94
N PRO A 37 -19.47 -4.73 12.37
CA PRO A 37 -19.22 -6.17 12.39
C PRO A 37 -19.13 -6.75 10.97
N GLY A 38 -18.40 -7.86 10.80
CA GLY A 38 -18.29 -8.59 9.53
C GLY A 38 -17.15 -8.13 8.61
N PHE A 39 -16.35 -7.14 9.02
CA PHE A 39 -15.20 -6.64 8.26
C PHE A 39 -13.86 -7.02 8.90
N GLU A 40 -13.79 -8.11 9.67
CA GLU A 40 -12.58 -8.53 10.41
C GLU A 40 -11.40 -8.89 9.47
N PHE A 41 -11.71 -9.20 8.22
CA PHE A 41 -10.72 -9.44 7.17
C PHE A 41 -10.07 -8.16 6.61
N LEU A 42 -10.67 -6.98 6.85
CA LEU A 42 -10.13 -5.68 6.44
C LEU A 42 -9.21 -5.12 7.52
N LYS A 43 -7.93 -5.46 7.42
CA LYS A 43 -6.92 -5.02 8.36
C LYS A 43 -6.06 -3.90 7.78
N TYR A 44 -5.87 -2.84 8.55
CA TYR A 44 -4.95 -1.76 8.27
C TYR A 44 -3.59 -2.04 8.90
N ASP A 45 -2.53 -1.68 8.19
CA ASP A 45 -1.15 -1.81 8.64
C ASP A 45 -0.28 -0.69 8.00
N LEU A 46 0.97 -0.57 8.42
CA LEU A 46 1.88 0.50 7.95
C LEU A 46 2.77 0.06 6.76
N SER A 47 2.55 -1.12 6.19
CA SER A 47 3.45 -1.67 5.17
C SER A 47 3.40 -0.89 3.85
N GLU A 48 2.24 -0.35 3.44
CA GLU A 48 2.12 0.51 2.26
C GLU A 48 2.91 1.81 2.42
N VAL A 49 3.09 2.32 3.64
CA VAL A 49 3.89 3.52 3.89
C VAL A 49 5.31 3.34 3.40
N VAL A 50 5.90 2.18 3.70
CA VAL A 50 7.25 1.80 3.25
C VAL A 50 7.33 1.73 1.72
N ALA A 51 6.30 1.15 1.09
CA ALA A 51 6.25 1.00 -0.36
C ALA A 51 6.07 2.34 -1.09
N ILE A 52 5.22 3.24 -0.59
CA ILE A 52 5.05 4.58 -1.15
C ILE A 52 6.35 5.37 -1.01
N VAL A 53 7.02 5.32 0.15
CA VAL A 53 8.32 5.98 0.36
C VAL A 53 9.38 5.42 -0.59
N ALA A 54 9.45 4.09 -0.77
CA ALA A 54 10.31 3.48 -1.78
C ALA A 54 9.99 4.02 -3.18
N GLY A 55 8.71 4.21 -3.48
CA GLY A 55 8.23 4.78 -4.73
C GLY A 55 8.60 6.25 -4.94
N PHE A 56 8.58 7.08 -3.89
CA PHE A 56 9.07 8.46 -3.96
C PHE A 56 10.59 8.54 -4.18
N ILE A 57 11.35 7.64 -3.55
CA ILE A 57 12.82 7.64 -3.65
C ILE A 57 13.31 7.07 -4.99
N PHE A 58 12.80 5.90 -5.38
CA PHE A 58 13.34 5.11 -6.50
C PHE A 58 12.40 5.07 -7.73
N GLY A 59 11.12 5.46 -7.57
CA GLY A 59 10.10 5.49 -8.61
C GLY A 59 8.95 4.51 -8.42
N PRO A 60 7.84 4.66 -9.15
CA PRO A 60 6.62 3.86 -8.94
C PRO A 60 6.85 2.36 -8.98
N VAL A 61 7.65 1.89 -9.94
CA VAL A 61 8.00 0.46 -10.08
C VAL A 61 8.71 -0.10 -8.85
N ALA A 62 9.59 0.69 -8.21
CA ALA A 62 10.25 0.26 -6.99
C ALA A 62 9.27 0.07 -5.83
N GLY A 63 8.30 0.97 -5.67
CA GLY A 63 7.23 0.80 -4.69
C GLY A 63 6.37 -0.42 -4.99
N MET A 64 6.04 -0.65 -6.27
CA MET A 64 5.28 -1.84 -6.70
C MET A 64 6.03 -3.15 -6.40
N ILE A 65 7.35 -3.18 -6.59
CA ILE A 65 8.19 -4.33 -6.22
C ILE A 65 8.10 -4.58 -4.70
N VAL A 66 8.15 -3.53 -3.88
CA VAL A 66 8.00 -3.65 -2.42
C VAL A 66 6.63 -4.23 -2.05
N ILE A 67 5.55 -3.79 -2.71
CA ILE A 67 4.21 -4.38 -2.53
C ILE A 67 4.19 -5.86 -2.97
N GLY A 68 4.77 -6.19 -4.12
CA GLY A 68 4.81 -7.57 -4.60
C GLY A 68 5.51 -8.50 -3.62
N LEU A 69 6.72 -8.12 -3.19
CA LEU A 69 7.53 -8.91 -2.28
C LEU A 69 6.91 -9.00 -0.89
N LYS A 70 6.40 -7.90 -0.32
CA LYS A 70 5.76 -7.95 1.01
C LYS A 70 4.56 -8.90 1.01
N SER A 71 3.72 -8.85 -0.04
CA SER A 71 2.47 -9.61 -0.08
C SER A 71 2.75 -11.10 -0.30
N ILE A 72 3.77 -11.44 -1.10
CA ILE A 72 4.24 -12.83 -1.26
C ILE A 72 4.78 -13.36 0.07
N LEU A 73 5.64 -12.60 0.76
CA LEU A 73 6.17 -13.01 2.07
C LEU A 73 5.05 -13.20 3.10
N PHE A 74 4.07 -12.28 3.12
CA PHE A 74 2.93 -12.40 4.01
C PHE A 74 2.07 -13.63 3.71
N PHE A 75 1.85 -13.93 2.43
CA PHE A 75 1.13 -15.14 2.01
C PHE A 75 1.77 -16.42 2.54
N PHE A 76 3.11 -16.53 2.49
CA PHE A 76 3.85 -17.70 2.99
C PHE A 76 4.15 -17.68 4.48
N SER A 77 3.82 -16.60 5.20
CA SER A 77 4.14 -16.45 6.63
C SER A 77 3.30 -17.31 7.58
N GLY A 78 2.24 -17.96 7.09
CA GLY A 78 1.26 -18.68 7.90
C GLY A 78 0.25 -17.77 8.62
N LYS A 79 0.43 -16.45 8.62
CA LYS A 79 -0.50 -15.48 9.23
C LYS A 79 -1.67 -15.11 8.32
N ASN A 80 -1.56 -15.36 7.01
CA ASN A 80 -2.61 -15.04 6.06
C ASN A 80 -3.83 -15.97 6.21
N THR A 81 -4.92 -15.45 6.76
CA THR A 81 -6.17 -16.21 6.99
C THR A 81 -7.09 -16.26 5.78
N THR A 82 -6.87 -15.42 4.76
CA THR A 82 -7.76 -15.26 3.60
C THR A 82 -7.23 -15.93 2.33
N GLY A 83 -6.10 -16.63 2.43
CA GLY A 83 -5.51 -17.41 1.34
C GLY A 83 -5.15 -16.54 0.12
N TRP A 84 -5.35 -17.10 -1.08
CA TRP A 84 -4.98 -16.44 -2.33
C TRP A 84 -5.83 -15.20 -2.63
N VAL A 85 -7.07 -15.16 -2.13
CA VAL A 85 -7.95 -13.98 -2.26
C VAL A 85 -7.38 -12.81 -1.46
N GLY A 86 -6.86 -13.07 -0.26
CA GLY A 86 -6.13 -12.09 0.53
C GLY A 86 -4.90 -11.54 -0.17
N LEU A 87 -4.11 -12.41 -0.79
CA LEU A 87 -2.95 -12.01 -1.59
C LEU A 87 -3.37 -11.11 -2.77
N ALA A 88 -4.39 -11.51 -3.52
CA ALA A 88 -4.91 -10.74 -4.65
C ALA A 88 -5.44 -9.36 -4.19
N ALA A 89 -6.22 -9.31 -3.12
CA ALA A 89 -6.74 -8.07 -2.55
C ALA A 89 -5.61 -7.15 -2.06
N SER A 90 -4.59 -7.70 -1.38
CA SER A 90 -3.42 -6.96 -0.92
C SER A 90 -2.62 -6.36 -2.08
N LEU A 91 -2.42 -7.14 -3.16
CA LEU A 91 -1.74 -6.66 -4.37
C LEU A 91 -2.54 -5.59 -5.09
N THR A 92 -3.85 -5.80 -5.33
CA THR A 92 -4.71 -4.81 -5.99
C THR A 92 -4.73 -3.49 -5.20
N ALA A 93 -4.91 -3.56 -3.88
CA ALA A 93 -4.91 -2.39 -3.01
C ALA A 93 -3.55 -1.68 -2.98
N GLY A 94 -2.47 -2.42 -2.74
CA GLY A 94 -1.14 -1.85 -2.62
C GLY A 94 -0.63 -1.25 -3.93
N LEU A 95 -0.81 -1.96 -5.05
CA LEU A 95 -0.34 -1.51 -6.37
C LEU A 95 -1.08 -0.26 -6.83
N SER A 96 -2.41 -0.23 -6.69
CA SER A 96 -3.23 0.93 -7.06
C SER A 96 -2.85 2.18 -6.25
N LEU A 97 -2.72 2.03 -4.93
CA LEU A 97 -2.31 3.12 -4.04
C LEU A 97 -0.91 3.64 -4.39
N VAL A 98 0.09 2.75 -4.49
CA VAL A 98 1.48 3.14 -4.77
C VAL A 98 1.63 3.77 -6.15
N ALA A 99 0.95 3.22 -7.17
CA ALA A 99 0.94 3.78 -8.52
C ALA A 99 0.45 5.23 -8.50
N GLY A 100 -0.77 5.47 -8.01
CA GLY A 100 -1.36 6.80 -7.98
C GLY A 100 -0.56 7.75 -7.10
N ALA A 101 -0.09 7.29 -5.94
CA ALA A 101 0.69 8.08 -4.99
C ALA A 101 1.97 8.65 -5.60
N THR A 102 2.67 7.87 -6.43
CA THR A 102 4.08 8.13 -6.76
C THR A 102 4.31 8.62 -8.19
N ILE A 103 3.39 8.37 -9.12
CA ILE A 103 3.55 8.72 -10.54
C ILE A 103 3.72 10.24 -10.73
N LEU A 104 2.86 11.07 -10.13
CA LEU A 104 2.98 12.52 -10.30
C LEU A 104 4.27 13.09 -9.73
N TYR A 105 4.70 12.58 -8.57
CA TYR A 105 5.96 13.00 -7.97
C TYR A 105 7.17 12.59 -8.82
N ARG A 106 7.09 11.44 -9.50
CA ARG A 106 8.12 10.97 -10.43
C ARG A 106 8.24 11.87 -11.67
N ILE A 107 7.13 12.42 -12.16
CA ILE A 107 7.13 13.37 -13.29
C ILE A 107 7.81 14.68 -12.88
N LYS A 108 7.44 15.22 -11.71
CA LYS A 108 8.03 16.44 -11.17
C LYS A 108 8.08 16.38 -9.65
N GLN A 109 9.29 16.47 -9.10
CA GLN A 109 9.56 16.30 -7.67
C GLN A 109 9.22 17.55 -6.84
N THR A 110 7.95 17.95 -6.84
CA THR A 110 7.44 19.05 -6.01
C THR A 110 6.62 18.52 -4.83
N ARG A 111 6.55 19.31 -3.76
CA ARG A 111 5.65 19.03 -2.63
C ARG A 111 4.20 18.90 -3.07
N ILE A 112 3.77 19.77 -3.99
CA ILE A 112 2.42 19.75 -4.56
C ILE A 112 2.12 18.39 -5.21
N ASN A 113 3.03 17.89 -6.07
CA ASN A 113 2.83 16.60 -6.73
C ASN A 113 2.86 15.42 -5.76
N LEU A 114 3.57 15.54 -4.65
CA LEU A 114 3.59 14.55 -3.59
C LEU A 114 2.23 14.46 -2.88
N PHE A 115 1.64 15.60 -2.50
CA PHE A 115 0.30 15.65 -1.89
C PHE A 115 -0.80 15.22 -2.86
N ILE A 116 -0.81 15.78 -4.07
CA ILE A 116 -1.82 15.44 -5.10
C ILE A 116 -1.71 13.97 -5.49
N GLY A 117 -0.48 13.45 -5.65
CA GLY A 117 -0.24 12.05 -5.93
C GLY A 117 -0.90 11.15 -4.90
N VAL A 118 -0.68 11.39 -3.61
CA VAL A 118 -1.29 10.62 -2.52
C VAL A 118 -2.82 10.63 -2.60
N ILE A 119 -3.44 11.78 -2.89
CA ILE A 119 -4.90 11.87 -3.07
C ILE A 119 -5.36 10.99 -4.24
N ILE A 120 -4.67 11.06 -5.38
CA ILE A 120 -4.96 10.22 -6.54
C ILE A 120 -4.79 8.73 -6.20
N GLY A 121 -3.75 8.37 -5.44
CA GLY A 121 -3.53 7.01 -4.96
C GLY A 121 -4.67 6.51 -4.09
N ALA A 122 -5.15 7.31 -3.14
CA ALA A 122 -6.28 6.95 -2.28
C ALA A 122 -7.58 6.78 -3.07
N LEU A 123 -7.83 7.64 -4.06
CA LEU A 123 -8.98 7.52 -4.96
C LEU A 123 -8.87 6.27 -5.85
N ALA A 124 -7.72 6.03 -6.46
CA ALA A 124 -7.47 4.84 -7.28
C ALA A 124 -7.63 3.55 -6.49
N LEU A 125 -7.08 3.49 -5.27
CA LEU A 125 -7.27 2.42 -4.32
C LEU A 125 -8.76 2.16 -4.06
N THR A 126 -9.50 3.21 -3.70
CA THR A 126 -10.92 3.09 -3.34
C THR A 126 -11.74 2.58 -4.52
N VAL A 127 -11.59 3.18 -5.70
CA VAL A 127 -12.34 2.80 -6.90
C VAL A 127 -12.02 1.36 -7.30
N LEU A 128 -10.74 0.99 -7.38
CA LEU A 128 -10.36 -0.36 -7.79
C LEU A 128 -10.78 -1.40 -6.76
N MET A 129 -10.65 -1.11 -5.47
CA MET A 129 -11.10 -2.07 -4.45
C MET A 129 -12.63 -2.23 -4.47
N LEU A 130 -13.41 -1.18 -4.73
CA LEU A 130 -14.85 -1.34 -4.90
C LEU A 130 -15.21 -2.21 -6.11
N ILE A 131 -14.58 -1.97 -7.26
CA ILE A 131 -14.81 -2.76 -8.47
C ILE A 131 -14.45 -4.23 -8.23
N PHE A 132 -13.24 -4.51 -7.73
CA PHE A 132 -12.78 -5.88 -7.53
C PHE A 132 -13.54 -6.59 -6.42
N ASN A 133 -13.95 -5.91 -5.34
CA ASN A 133 -14.78 -6.54 -4.33
C ASN A 133 -16.18 -6.87 -4.85
N TYR A 134 -16.78 -5.98 -5.66
CA TYR A 134 -18.10 -6.22 -6.23
C TYR A 134 -18.11 -7.43 -7.19
N PHE A 135 -17.15 -7.50 -8.11
CA PHE A 135 -17.16 -8.53 -9.17
C PHE A 135 -16.39 -9.81 -8.82
N ILE A 136 -15.42 -9.76 -7.91
CA ILE A 136 -14.46 -10.85 -7.70
C ILE A 136 -14.42 -11.26 -6.23
N PHE A 137 -13.97 -10.40 -5.32
CA PHE A 137 -13.63 -10.84 -3.97
C PHE A 137 -14.84 -11.24 -3.13
N LEU A 138 -15.92 -10.43 -3.07
CA LEU A 138 -17.12 -10.81 -2.30
C LEU A 138 -17.83 -12.05 -2.88
N PRO A 139 -18.03 -12.18 -4.21
CA PRO A 139 -18.59 -13.40 -4.80
C PRO A 139 -17.80 -14.66 -4.47
N LEU A 140 -16.46 -14.59 -4.42
CA LEU A 140 -15.61 -15.73 -4.05
C LEU A 140 -15.82 -16.19 -2.60
N TYR A 141 -16.31 -15.30 -1.73
CA TYR A 141 -16.72 -15.63 -0.37
C TYR A 141 -18.22 -15.98 -0.25
N GLY A 142 -18.96 -16.04 -1.36
CA GLY A 142 -20.40 -16.27 -1.36
C GLY A 142 -21.21 -15.10 -0.79
N ILE A 143 -20.63 -13.90 -0.75
CA ILE A 143 -21.25 -12.70 -0.20
C ILE A 143 -21.81 -11.87 -1.33
N GLU A 144 -23.10 -11.53 -1.24
CA GLU A 144 -23.74 -10.62 -2.17
C GLU A 144 -23.38 -9.15 -1.84
N ALA A 145 -22.93 -8.42 -2.86
CA ALA A 145 -22.57 -7.01 -2.72
C ALA A 145 -23.82 -6.13 -2.58
N ASN A 146 -24.16 -5.77 -1.34
CA ASN A 146 -25.22 -4.82 -1.01
C ASN A 146 -24.65 -3.48 -0.50
N ALA A 147 -25.53 -2.53 -0.19
CA ALA A 147 -25.13 -1.21 0.30
C ALA A 147 -24.26 -1.26 1.57
N PHE A 148 -24.47 -2.25 2.45
CA PHE A 148 -23.68 -2.43 3.68
C PHE A 148 -22.22 -2.77 3.35
N TRP A 149 -21.99 -3.79 2.51
CA TRP A 149 -20.65 -4.20 2.10
C TRP A 149 -19.91 -3.11 1.33
N ILE A 150 -20.57 -2.48 0.35
CA ILE A 150 -19.97 -1.44 -0.48
C ILE A 150 -19.59 -0.21 0.34
N THR A 151 -20.44 0.20 1.28
CA THR A 151 -20.14 1.36 2.14
C THR A 151 -18.98 1.08 3.08
N GLY A 152 -18.94 -0.10 3.71
CA GLY A 152 -17.82 -0.50 4.57
C GLY A 152 -16.50 -0.59 3.81
N LEU A 153 -16.51 -1.21 2.62
CA LEU A 153 -15.34 -1.29 1.75
C LEU A 153 -14.86 0.09 1.31
N ALA A 154 -15.77 1.01 0.95
CA ALA A 154 -15.42 2.37 0.59
C ALA A 154 -14.77 3.10 1.78
N ALA A 155 -15.41 3.05 2.96
CA ALA A 155 -14.92 3.69 4.17
C ALA A 155 -13.53 3.18 4.56
N PHE A 156 -13.32 1.86 4.54
CA PHE A 156 -12.02 1.26 4.82
C PHE A 156 -10.94 1.72 3.85
N ASN A 157 -11.19 1.66 2.54
CA ASN A 157 -10.17 1.98 1.53
C ASN A 157 -9.83 3.47 1.49
N ILE A 158 -10.82 4.35 1.71
CA ILE A 158 -10.58 5.79 1.87
C ILE A 158 -9.69 6.04 3.09
N LEU A 159 -10.05 5.47 4.24
CA LEU A 159 -9.29 5.65 5.47
C LEU A 159 -7.87 5.11 5.33
N LYS A 160 -7.72 3.90 4.78
CA LYS A 160 -6.42 3.28 4.49
C LYS A 160 -5.58 4.18 3.57
N GLY A 161 -6.16 4.65 2.46
CA GLY A 161 -5.47 5.52 1.51
C GLY A 161 -5.00 6.84 2.14
N ILE A 162 -5.84 7.49 2.95
CA ILE A 162 -5.50 8.73 3.65
C ILE A 162 -4.39 8.49 4.66
N LEU A 163 -4.53 7.51 5.55
CA LEU A 163 -3.57 7.23 6.61
C LEU A 163 -2.19 6.85 6.03
N SER A 164 -2.16 5.87 5.13
CA SER A 164 -0.91 5.45 4.48
C SER A 164 -0.30 6.61 3.70
N GLY A 165 -1.12 7.40 3.02
CA GLY A 165 -0.71 8.60 2.31
C GLY A 165 -0.01 9.62 3.19
N VAL A 166 -0.71 10.10 4.22
CA VAL A 166 -0.21 11.12 5.17
C VAL A 166 1.08 10.66 5.84
N PHE A 167 1.12 9.43 6.35
CA PHE A 167 2.33 8.90 6.98
C PHE A 167 3.50 8.80 5.99
N SER A 168 3.23 8.46 4.73
CA SER A 168 4.27 8.41 3.70
C SER A 168 4.86 9.78 3.39
N VAL A 169 4.00 10.81 3.31
CA VAL A 169 4.45 12.19 3.11
C VAL A 169 5.35 12.65 4.25
N ILE A 170 4.90 12.45 5.49
CA ILE A 170 5.65 12.84 6.69
C ILE A 170 7.00 12.10 6.71
N LEU A 171 6.98 10.78 6.54
CA LEU A 171 8.20 9.97 6.57
C LEU A 171 9.16 10.36 5.45
N TYR A 172 8.67 10.61 4.24
CA TYR A 172 9.51 11.03 3.13
C TYR A 172 10.17 12.40 3.38
N GLU A 173 9.42 13.40 3.85
CA GLU A 173 9.97 14.73 4.14
C GLU A 173 11.02 14.68 5.28
N LEU A 174 10.82 13.82 6.29
CA LEU A 174 11.82 13.58 7.34
C LEU A 174 13.11 12.96 6.80
N LEU A 175 13.00 12.07 5.80
CA LEU A 175 14.15 11.37 5.21
C LEU A 175 14.81 12.14 4.06
N LYS A 176 14.14 13.13 3.47
CA LYS A 176 14.53 13.81 2.22
C LYS A 176 15.99 14.23 2.17
N LYS A 177 16.49 14.90 3.22
CA LYS A 177 17.91 15.34 3.28
C LYS A 177 18.90 14.16 3.21
N ARG A 178 18.58 13.05 3.87
CA ARG A 178 19.40 11.83 3.85
C ARG A 178 19.31 11.14 2.48
N VAL A 179 18.12 11.11 1.88
CA VAL A 179 17.88 10.56 0.54
C VAL A 179 18.65 11.33 -0.53
N GLU A 180 18.61 12.66 -0.52
CA GLU A 180 19.34 13.50 -1.49
C GLU A 180 20.85 13.29 -1.39
N THR A 181 21.39 13.27 -0.17
CA THR A 181 22.81 12.95 0.08
C THR A 181 23.19 11.57 -0.46
N PHE A 182 22.28 10.61 -0.37
CA PHE A 182 22.48 9.24 -0.83
C PHE A 182 22.41 9.12 -2.36
N LEU A 183 21.44 9.78 -3.01
CA LEU A 183 21.25 9.72 -4.47
C LEU A 183 22.39 10.40 -5.24
N ASN A 184 23.04 11.39 -4.61
CA ASN A 184 24.13 12.18 -5.17
C ASN A 184 25.54 11.56 -4.92
N LYS A 185 25.62 10.38 -4.27
CA LYS A 185 26.86 9.61 -4.03
C LYS A 185 26.90 8.30 -4.82
#